data_AF-A0A8U0M147-F1
#
_entry.id   AF-A0A8U0M147-F1
#
_cell.length_a   1.000
_cell.length_b   1.000
_cell.length_c   1.000
_cell.angle_alpha   90.00
_cell.angle_beta   90.00
_cell.angle_gamma   90.00
#
_symmetry.space_group_name_H-M   'P 1'
#
loop_
_entity.id
_entity.type
_entity.pdbx_description
1 polymer ?
#
loop_
_entity_poly.entity_id
_entity_poly.type
_entity_poly.pdbx_seq_one_letter_code
_entity_poly.pdbx_strand_id
1 'polypeptide(L)'
;MKKYICLNHGECNWADEKPPREFSLPEGEENVCPNCESTNLKEVIPPGPPRGRIALIASALVLLAAIAWLIWFQSQPPLKLNAEMNCETGLITLTSTGGNEEPITFSADGLSLGQENNTFKVPRNRRKGSTFTFHAEQSGNTVNTEYTTDCPVKKLHYPPGPKEEETSQTTVRPAATWSKINGSDFCIDDCVVEYTEQDNLGHTRVRRVSNYAKCCPAEN
;
A
#
# COMPACT_ATOMS: atom_id res chain seq x y z
N MET A 1 15.46 -47.64 -40.75
CA MET A 1 16.36 -48.67 -41.33
C MET A 1 17.60 -48.72 -40.46
N LYS A 2 17.95 -49.90 -39.96
CA LYS A 2 19.19 -50.09 -39.20
C LYS A 2 20.36 -50.09 -40.17
N LYS A 3 21.44 -49.42 -39.79
CA LYS A 3 22.68 -49.41 -40.57
C LYS A 3 23.68 -50.37 -39.94
N TYR A 4 24.46 -51.04 -40.77
CA TYR A 4 25.47 -52.01 -40.34
C TYR A 4 26.81 -51.74 -41.03
N ILE A 5 27.88 -52.21 -40.39
CA ILE A 5 29.23 -52.32 -40.97
C ILE A 5 29.72 -53.76 -40.82
N CYS A 6 30.52 -54.25 -41.78
CA CYS A 6 31.12 -55.58 -41.73
C CYS A 6 32.45 -55.54 -40.95
N LEU A 7 32.73 -56.56 -40.13
CA LEU A 7 33.91 -56.61 -39.26
C LEU A 7 34.98 -57.64 -39.69
N ASN A 8 34.75 -58.40 -40.77
CA ASN A 8 35.67 -59.47 -41.18
C ASN A 8 36.80 -58.93 -42.07
N HIS A 9 37.88 -58.45 -41.45
CA HIS A 9 39.06 -57.91 -42.14
C HIS A 9 39.83 -58.99 -42.93
N GLY A 10 40.39 -58.63 -44.09
CA GLY A 10 41.19 -59.55 -44.93
C GLY A 10 40.39 -60.47 -45.85
N GLU A 11 39.15 -60.81 -45.49
CA GLU A 11 38.21 -61.55 -46.35
C GLU A 11 37.12 -60.64 -46.93
N CYS A 12 36.93 -59.45 -46.35
CA CYS A 12 35.88 -58.52 -46.75
C CYS A 12 36.45 -57.12 -47.03
N ASN A 13 36.52 -56.76 -48.32
CA ASN A 13 37.03 -55.45 -48.74
C ASN A 13 36.29 -54.26 -48.08
N TRP A 14 35.01 -54.42 -47.71
CA TRP A 14 34.22 -53.37 -47.04
C TRP A 14 34.65 -53.11 -45.59
N ALA A 15 35.21 -54.12 -44.90
CA ALA A 15 35.71 -53.96 -43.55
C ALA A 15 37.01 -53.13 -43.53
N ASP A 16 37.78 -53.16 -44.62
CA ASP A 16 39.07 -52.50 -44.74
C ASP A 16 38.98 -51.03 -45.23
N GLU A 17 37.80 -50.57 -45.64
CA GLU A 17 37.55 -49.17 -46.03
C GLU A 17 37.66 -48.22 -44.82
N LYS A 18 38.21 -47.01 -45.05
CA LYS A 18 38.32 -45.95 -44.03
C LYS A 18 37.66 -44.66 -44.54
N PRO A 19 36.46 -44.29 -44.05
CA PRO A 19 35.69 -44.96 -43.00
C PRO A 19 35.03 -46.28 -43.47
N PRO A 20 34.66 -47.19 -42.54
CA PRO A 20 33.96 -48.43 -42.89
C PRO A 20 32.65 -48.15 -43.62
N ARG A 21 32.35 -48.96 -44.63
CA ARG A 21 31.14 -48.80 -45.44
C ARG A 21 29.87 -49.15 -44.65
N GLU A 22 28.95 -48.20 -44.57
CA GLU A 22 27.62 -48.41 -44.00
C GLU A 22 26.65 -48.96 -45.06
N PHE A 23 25.82 -49.92 -44.68
CA PHE A 23 24.72 -50.43 -45.51
C PHE A 23 23.48 -50.74 -44.66
N SER A 24 22.33 -50.92 -45.30
CA SER A 24 21.06 -51.24 -44.62
C SER A 24 20.59 -52.63 -45.04
N LEU A 25 20.06 -53.39 -44.09
CA LEU A 25 19.42 -54.68 -44.34
C LEU A 25 17.90 -54.55 -44.16
N PRO A 26 17.08 -55.23 -44.99
CA PRO A 26 15.64 -55.30 -44.78
C PRO A 26 15.32 -56.08 -43.50
N GLU A 27 14.18 -55.77 -42.90
CA GLU A 27 13.75 -56.39 -41.65
C GLU A 27 13.27 -57.83 -41.92
N GLY A 28 13.91 -58.82 -41.29
CA GLY A 28 13.56 -60.24 -41.41
C GLY A 28 14.47 -61.10 -42.28
N GLU A 29 15.48 -60.52 -42.95
CA GLU A 29 16.54 -61.28 -43.62
C GLU A 29 17.69 -61.64 -42.65
N GLU A 30 18.44 -62.68 -42.99
CA GLU A 30 19.61 -63.09 -42.22
C GLU A 30 20.68 -61.96 -42.23
N ASN A 31 21.27 -61.72 -41.06
CA ASN A 31 22.26 -60.66 -40.86
C ASN A 31 23.62 -61.04 -41.48
N VAL A 32 23.70 -60.98 -42.81
CA VAL A 32 24.86 -61.39 -43.60
C VAL A 32 25.42 -60.20 -44.40
N CYS A 33 26.74 -60.04 -44.41
CA CYS A 33 27.42 -59.00 -45.19
C CYS A 33 27.26 -59.28 -46.70
N PRO A 34 26.67 -58.38 -47.50
CA PRO A 34 26.40 -58.62 -48.92
C PRO A 34 27.65 -58.86 -49.78
N ASN A 35 28.83 -58.44 -49.31
CA ASN A 35 30.06 -58.49 -50.08
C ASN A 35 30.88 -59.77 -49.85
N CYS A 36 30.73 -60.41 -48.70
CA CYS A 36 31.62 -61.50 -48.28
C CYS A 36 30.91 -62.60 -47.49
N GLU A 37 29.57 -62.56 -47.45
CA GLU A 37 28.73 -63.55 -46.77
C GLU A 37 29.03 -63.77 -45.28
N SER A 38 29.73 -62.83 -44.64
CA SER A 38 30.09 -62.93 -43.23
C SER A 38 28.93 -62.52 -42.33
N THR A 39 28.71 -63.25 -41.25
CA THR A 39 27.73 -62.94 -40.19
C THR A 39 28.27 -61.95 -39.14
N ASN A 40 29.54 -61.55 -39.23
CA ASN A 40 30.16 -60.57 -38.33
C ASN A 40 29.81 -59.14 -38.71
N LEU A 41 28.63 -58.69 -38.27
CA LEU A 41 28.10 -57.34 -38.49
C LEU A 41 28.02 -56.54 -37.18
N LYS A 42 28.18 -55.21 -37.28
CA LYS A 42 27.95 -54.27 -36.18
C LYS A 42 26.92 -53.22 -36.57
N GLU A 43 25.86 -53.09 -35.77
CA GLU A 43 24.87 -52.02 -35.94
C GLU A 43 25.51 -50.65 -35.64
N VAL A 44 25.37 -49.72 -36.59
CA VAL A 44 25.80 -48.33 -36.42
C VAL A 44 24.75 -47.63 -35.59
N ILE A 45 25.03 -47.47 -34.30
CA ILE A 45 24.21 -46.68 -33.40
C ILE A 45 24.40 -45.22 -33.79
N PRO A 46 23.34 -44.51 -34.25
CA PRO A 46 23.46 -43.10 -34.58
C PRO A 46 23.94 -42.34 -33.34
N PRO A 47 24.83 -41.34 -33.47
CA PRO A 47 25.23 -40.52 -32.34
C PRO A 47 23.96 -39.94 -31.71
N GLY A 48 23.66 -40.36 -30.48
CA GLY A 48 22.49 -39.86 -29.76
C GLY A 48 22.56 -38.34 -29.65
N PRO A 49 21.41 -37.65 -29.55
CA PRO A 49 21.41 -36.20 -29.31
C PRO A 49 22.29 -35.91 -28.09
N PRO A 50 23.10 -34.84 -28.10
CA PRO A 50 24.05 -34.54 -27.04
C PRO A 50 23.32 -34.25 -25.71
N ARG A 51 23.01 -35.32 -24.96
CA ARG A 51 22.21 -35.29 -23.71
C ARG A 51 22.95 -34.68 -22.52
N GLY A 52 24.23 -34.31 -22.65
CA GLY A 52 25.06 -33.90 -21.51
C GLY A 52 25.27 -32.40 -21.29
N ARG A 53 24.97 -31.53 -22.28
CA ARG A 53 25.36 -30.09 -22.20
C ARG A 53 24.21 -29.09 -22.19
N ILE A 54 23.00 -29.49 -22.59
CA ILE A 54 21.85 -28.57 -22.65
C ILE A 54 21.12 -28.48 -21.29
N ALA A 55 21.15 -29.53 -20.47
CA ALA A 55 20.46 -29.56 -19.18
C ALA A 55 21.03 -28.58 -18.13
N LEU A 56 22.35 -28.36 -18.12
CA LEU A 56 23.00 -27.45 -17.15
C LEU A 56 22.74 -25.97 -17.43
N ILE A 57 22.54 -25.60 -18.70
CA ILE A 57 22.32 -24.19 -19.11
C ILE A 57 20.89 -23.76 -18.75
N ALA A 58 19.90 -24.63 -18.98
CA ALA A 58 18.51 -24.34 -18.64
C ALA A 58 18.30 -24.16 -17.13
N SER A 59 18.93 -25.00 -16.28
CA SER A 59 18.83 -24.88 -14.82
C SER A 59 19.48 -23.61 -14.29
N ALA A 60 20.63 -23.21 -14.86
CA ALA A 60 21.31 -21.98 -14.45
C ALA A 60 20.48 -20.73 -14.76
N LEU A 61 19.80 -20.69 -15.92
CA LEU A 61 18.95 -19.56 -16.29
C LEU A 61 17.71 -19.42 -15.40
N VAL A 62 17.08 -20.53 -15.00
CA VAL A 62 15.95 -20.51 -14.07
C VAL A 62 16.38 -20.02 -12.68
N LEU A 63 17.55 -20.47 -12.19
CA LEU A 63 18.12 -19.98 -10.94
C LEU A 63 18.44 -18.48 -11.00
N LEU A 64 19.06 -18.00 -12.07
CA LEU A 64 19.37 -16.58 -12.23
C LEU A 64 18.09 -15.73 -12.34
N ALA A 65 17.05 -16.21 -13.02
CA ALA A 65 15.76 -15.53 -13.07
C ALA A 65 15.09 -15.46 -11.69
N ALA A 66 15.13 -16.56 -10.91
CA ALA A 66 14.59 -16.57 -9.55
C ALA A 66 15.37 -15.67 -8.60
N ILE A 67 16.71 -15.66 -8.69
CA ILE A 67 17.57 -14.76 -7.90
C ILE A 67 17.34 -13.31 -8.31
N ALA A 68 17.24 -13.00 -9.60
CA ALA A 68 16.91 -11.66 -10.07
C ALA A 68 15.53 -11.22 -9.57
N TRP A 69 14.54 -12.11 -9.58
CA TRP A 69 13.21 -11.83 -9.05
C TRP A 69 13.24 -11.54 -7.54
N LEU A 70 14.00 -12.33 -6.77
CA LEU A 70 14.22 -12.09 -5.34
C LEU A 70 14.93 -10.75 -5.06
N ILE A 71 15.96 -10.41 -5.84
CA ILE A 71 16.70 -9.15 -5.67
C ILE A 71 15.81 -7.95 -5.98
N TRP A 72 15.00 -8.02 -7.05
CA TRP A 72 14.05 -6.95 -7.40
C TRP A 72 12.93 -6.79 -6.37
N PHE A 73 12.46 -7.89 -5.77
CA PHE A 73 11.41 -7.83 -4.76
C PHE A 73 11.89 -7.20 -3.44
N GLN A 74 13.19 -7.20 -3.16
CA GLN A 74 13.76 -6.70 -1.90
C GLN A 74 14.19 -5.23 -1.94
N SER A 75 14.11 -4.54 -3.08
CA SER A 75 14.64 -3.18 -3.25
C SER A 75 13.57 -2.09 -3.19
N GLN A 76 12.53 -2.26 -2.39
CA GLN A 76 11.54 -1.20 -2.23
C GLN A 76 12.14 -0.04 -1.44
N PRO A 77 12.02 1.21 -1.95
CA PRO A 77 12.53 2.38 -1.24
C PRO A 77 11.84 2.50 0.12
N PRO A 78 12.56 2.97 1.16
CA PRO A 78 11.98 3.11 2.50
C PRO A 78 10.76 4.03 2.46
N LEU A 79 9.74 3.69 3.25
CA LEU A 79 8.57 4.53 3.44
C LEU A 79 9.01 5.89 3.99
N LYS A 80 8.54 6.97 3.38
CA LYS A 80 8.75 8.35 3.84
C LYS A 80 7.43 9.06 3.96
N LEU A 81 7.33 9.95 4.94
CA LEU A 81 6.09 10.64 5.28
C LEU A 81 6.32 12.15 5.33
N ASN A 82 5.42 12.90 4.70
CA ASN A 82 5.36 14.36 4.75
C ASN A 82 3.95 14.81 5.12
N ALA A 83 3.83 15.95 5.80
CA ALA A 83 2.58 16.49 6.29
C ALA A 83 2.36 17.91 5.76
N GLU A 84 1.14 18.21 5.33
CA GLU A 84 0.76 19.54 4.86
C GLU A 84 -0.61 19.93 5.43
N MET A 85 -0.74 21.17 5.91
CA MET A 85 -1.97 21.67 6.51
C MET A 85 -2.69 22.66 5.60
N ASN A 86 -3.99 22.43 5.39
CA ASN A 86 -4.90 23.43 4.85
C ASN A 86 -5.47 24.27 6.00
N CYS A 87 -5.06 25.54 6.09
CA CYS A 87 -5.45 26.41 7.22
C CYS A 87 -6.92 26.84 7.24
N GLU A 88 -7.61 26.80 6.11
CA GLU A 88 -9.03 27.17 6.03
C GLU A 88 -9.90 26.08 6.65
N THR A 89 -9.63 24.83 6.28
CA THR A 89 -10.37 23.66 6.76
C THR A 89 -9.81 23.13 8.09
N GLY A 90 -8.51 23.30 8.31
CA GLY A 90 -7.72 22.69 9.39
C GLY A 90 -7.46 21.21 9.21
N LEU A 91 -7.49 20.73 7.97
CA LEU A 91 -7.11 19.37 7.65
C LEU A 91 -5.61 19.31 7.42
N ILE A 92 -4.93 18.38 8.09
CA ILE A 92 -3.59 17.94 7.74
C ILE A 92 -3.74 16.72 6.84
N THR A 93 -3.06 16.74 5.70
CA THR A 93 -2.97 15.61 4.77
C THR A 93 -1.55 15.06 4.79
N LEU A 94 -1.42 13.75 4.97
CA LEU A 94 -0.15 13.05 4.90
C LEU A 94 0.09 12.55 3.48
N THR A 95 1.29 12.80 2.96
CA THR A 95 1.77 12.23 1.70
C THR A 95 2.87 11.23 2.00
N SER A 96 2.72 10.00 1.50
CA SER A 96 3.71 8.95 1.62
C SER A 96 4.43 8.73 0.30
N THR A 97 5.74 8.46 0.36
CA THR A 97 6.52 8.03 -0.80
C THR A 97 7.33 6.79 -0.45
N GLY A 98 7.61 5.96 -1.46
CA GLY A 98 8.23 4.64 -1.29
C GLY A 98 7.29 3.63 -0.61
N GLY A 99 7.85 2.71 0.17
CA GLY A 99 7.10 1.62 0.78
C GLY A 99 6.91 0.42 -0.16
N ASN A 100 6.07 -0.53 0.27
CA ASN A 100 5.91 -1.83 -0.38
C ASN A 100 4.56 -2.09 -1.05
N GLU A 101 3.82 -1.03 -1.37
CA GLU A 101 2.46 -1.08 -1.95
C GLU A 101 1.39 -1.73 -1.06
N GLU A 102 1.74 -2.25 0.12
CA GLU A 102 0.74 -2.72 1.08
C GLU A 102 -0.04 -1.54 1.71
N PRO A 103 -1.25 -1.78 2.24
CA PRO A 103 -2.01 -0.74 2.93
C PRO A 103 -1.21 -0.10 4.07
N ILE A 104 -1.31 1.23 4.18
CA ILE A 104 -0.67 2.02 5.23
C ILE A 104 -1.70 2.39 6.28
N THR A 105 -1.37 2.14 7.54
CA THR A 105 -2.16 2.60 8.69
C THR A 105 -1.57 3.89 9.23
N PHE A 106 -2.37 4.95 9.29
CA PHE A 106 -1.98 6.27 9.77
C PHE A 106 -2.49 6.52 11.19
N SER A 107 -1.65 7.15 12.00
CA SER A 107 -2.00 7.60 13.36
C SER A 107 -1.40 8.98 13.63
N ALA A 108 -1.97 9.70 14.58
CA ALA A 108 -1.49 11.00 15.02
C ALA A 108 -1.78 11.20 16.51
N ASP A 109 -0.74 11.51 17.28
CA ASP A 109 -0.85 11.69 18.72
C ASP A 109 -1.80 12.84 19.07
N GLY A 110 -2.81 12.53 19.89
CA GLY A 110 -3.83 13.49 20.30
C GLY A 110 -4.84 13.89 19.23
N LEU A 111 -4.89 13.19 18.09
CA LEU A 111 -5.93 13.35 17.06
C LEU A 111 -6.70 12.05 16.81
N SER A 112 -6.12 11.08 16.10
CA SER A 112 -6.76 9.81 15.69
C SER A 112 -5.71 8.72 15.56
N LEU A 113 -6.08 7.45 15.82
CA LEU A 113 -5.17 6.31 15.76
C LEU A 113 -5.73 5.25 14.82
N GLY A 114 -4.84 4.59 14.07
CA GLY A 114 -5.16 3.34 13.36
C GLY A 114 -6.10 3.47 12.17
N GLN A 115 -6.03 4.55 11.38
CA GLN A 115 -6.92 4.80 10.25
C GLN A 115 -6.23 4.62 8.89
N GLU A 116 -6.95 4.13 7.88
CA GLU A 116 -6.43 4.04 6.50
C GLU A 116 -6.44 5.40 5.78
N ASN A 117 -7.22 6.36 6.28
CA ASN A 117 -7.28 7.71 5.73
C ASN A 117 -6.05 8.53 6.17
N ASN A 118 -5.38 9.16 5.21
CA ASN A 118 -4.21 9.99 5.42
C ASN A 118 -4.54 11.44 5.86
N THR A 119 -5.78 11.74 6.20
CA THR A 119 -6.22 13.09 6.62
C THR A 119 -6.63 13.16 8.08
N PHE A 120 -6.25 14.25 8.74
CA PHE A 120 -6.47 14.51 10.16
C PHE A 120 -7.04 15.90 10.37
N LYS A 121 -8.08 16.02 11.20
CA LYS A 121 -8.71 17.31 11.52
C LYS A 121 -8.08 17.91 12.77
N VAL A 122 -7.50 19.10 12.64
CA VAL A 122 -6.92 19.86 13.73
C VAL A 122 -7.94 20.87 14.30
N PRO A 123 -8.18 20.87 15.61
CA PRO A 123 -9.09 21.83 16.25
C PRO A 123 -8.54 23.25 16.13
N ARG A 124 -9.43 24.25 16.08
CA ARG A 124 -9.09 25.65 15.72
C ARG A 124 -8.00 26.25 16.62
N ASN A 125 -8.06 26.00 17.92
CA ASN A 125 -7.08 26.44 18.92
C ASN A 125 -5.69 25.83 18.76
N ARG A 126 -5.55 24.69 18.07
CA ARG A 126 -4.27 24.01 17.84
C ARG A 126 -3.74 24.16 16.41
N ARG A 127 -4.26 25.12 15.63
CA ARG A 127 -3.80 25.39 14.25
C ARG A 127 -2.58 26.31 14.16
N LYS A 128 -2.06 26.79 15.28
CA LYS A 128 -0.87 27.64 15.31
C LYS A 128 0.02 27.27 16.49
N GLY A 129 1.28 27.00 16.22
CA GLY A 129 2.32 26.67 17.20
C GLY A 129 2.18 25.30 17.86
N SER A 130 1.18 24.49 17.52
CA SER A 130 1.06 23.12 18.02
C SER A 130 1.83 22.16 17.14
N THR A 131 2.64 21.30 17.76
CA THR A 131 3.35 20.20 17.12
C THR A 131 2.57 18.90 17.29
N PHE A 132 2.50 18.11 16.23
CA PHE A 132 1.88 16.79 16.19
C PHE A 132 2.87 15.78 15.63
N THR A 133 2.90 14.58 16.23
CA THR A 133 3.64 13.43 15.71
C THR A 133 2.68 12.55 14.93
N PHE A 134 3.00 12.30 13.67
CA PHE A 134 2.27 11.42 12.78
C PHE A 134 3.06 10.13 12.59
N HIS A 135 2.33 9.03 12.54
CA HIS A 135 2.85 7.70 12.32
C HIS A 135 2.21 7.10 11.07
N ALA A 136 3.02 6.47 10.24
CA ALA A 136 2.56 5.63 9.14
C ALA A 136 3.18 4.24 9.32
N GLU A 137 2.33 3.23 9.47
CA GLU A 137 2.75 1.84 9.61
C GLU A 137 2.40 1.05 8.34
N GLN A 138 3.38 0.35 7.80
CA GLN A 138 3.24 -0.52 6.63
C GLN A 138 4.02 -1.81 6.88
N SER A 139 3.32 -2.94 6.90
CA SER A 139 3.91 -4.28 7.12
C SER A 139 4.74 -4.39 8.42
N GLY A 140 4.27 -3.74 9.48
CA GLY A 140 4.97 -3.67 10.77
C GLY A 140 6.15 -2.70 10.82
N ASN A 141 6.47 -2.00 9.72
CA ASN A 141 7.44 -0.90 9.73
C ASN A 141 6.72 0.43 9.98
N THR A 142 7.06 1.10 11.08
CA THR A 142 6.51 2.42 11.42
C THR A 142 7.50 3.53 11.08
N VAL A 143 7.03 4.55 10.37
CA VAL A 143 7.77 5.80 10.14
C VAL A 143 7.04 6.97 10.76
N ASN A 144 7.82 7.91 11.30
CA ASN A 144 7.28 9.05 12.03
C ASN A 144 7.64 10.36 11.31
N THR A 145 6.75 11.34 11.38
CA THR A 145 7.06 12.71 11.00
C THR A 145 6.42 13.68 11.99
N GLU A 146 7.13 14.76 12.30
CA GLU A 146 6.61 15.83 13.16
C GLU A 146 6.17 17.00 12.28
N TYR A 147 5.06 17.61 12.65
CA TYR A 147 4.56 18.79 11.96
C TYR A 147 4.09 19.84 12.96
N THR A 148 4.66 21.04 12.85
CA THR A 148 4.26 22.21 13.64
C THR A 148 3.33 23.07 12.81
N THR A 149 2.12 23.27 13.32
CA THR A 149 1.09 24.07 12.67
C THR A 149 1.48 25.55 12.65
N ASP A 150 1.34 26.21 11.50
CA ASP A 150 1.64 27.64 11.35
C ASP A 150 0.55 28.37 10.56
N CYS A 151 -0.71 28.16 10.96
CA CYS A 151 -1.79 28.89 10.31
C CYS A 151 -1.81 30.35 10.78
N PRO A 152 -1.96 31.30 9.84
CA PRO A 152 -2.16 32.69 10.21
C PRO A 152 -3.46 32.78 11.01
N VAL A 153 -3.38 33.33 12.23
CA VAL A 153 -4.56 33.74 12.98
C VAL A 153 -5.23 34.82 12.15
N LYS A 154 -6.30 34.46 11.43
CA LYS A 154 -7.26 35.47 10.98
C LYS A 154 -7.81 36.07 12.26
N LYS A 155 -7.40 37.31 12.58
CA LYS A 155 -8.11 38.10 13.58
C LYS A 155 -9.56 38.00 13.18
N LEU A 156 -10.38 37.40 14.03
CA LEU A 156 -11.82 37.52 13.86
C LEU A 156 -12.06 39.02 13.93
N HIS A 157 -12.27 39.63 12.77
CA HIS A 157 -12.99 40.88 12.72
C HIS A 157 -14.37 40.46 13.20
N TYR A 158 -14.58 40.51 14.51
CA TYR A 158 -15.91 40.43 15.04
C TYR A 158 -16.60 41.59 14.32
N PRO A 159 -17.54 41.35 13.38
CA PRO A 159 -18.36 42.45 12.91
C PRO A 159 -18.83 43.13 14.19
N PRO A 160 -18.71 44.47 14.33
CA PRO A 160 -19.18 45.15 15.52
C PRO A 160 -20.55 44.54 15.79
N GLY A 161 -20.64 43.81 16.91
CA GLY A 161 -21.79 42.94 17.15
C GLY A 161 -23.02 43.76 16.83
N PRO A 162 -24.03 43.21 16.14
CA PRO A 162 -25.23 43.98 15.83
C PRO A 162 -25.55 44.71 17.12
N LYS A 163 -25.51 46.06 17.09
CA LYS A 163 -25.92 46.86 18.24
C LYS A 163 -27.21 46.17 18.65
N GLU A 164 -27.30 45.74 19.90
CA GLU A 164 -28.56 45.24 20.44
C GLU A 164 -29.55 46.38 20.23
N GLU A 165 -30.17 46.38 19.06
CA GLU A 165 -31.40 47.07 18.79
C GLU A 165 -32.37 46.16 19.48
N GLU A 166 -32.52 46.47 20.76
CA GLU A 166 -33.59 46.04 21.65
C GLU A 166 -34.89 46.34 20.92
N THR A 167 -35.25 45.47 19.98
CA THR A 167 -36.56 45.46 19.36
C THR A 167 -37.46 44.83 20.41
N SER A 168 -37.78 45.65 21.41
CA SER A 168 -38.98 45.53 22.20
C SER A 168 -40.16 45.64 21.23
N GLN A 169 -40.46 44.55 20.53
CA GLN A 169 -41.81 44.29 20.08
C GLN A 169 -42.64 43.98 21.33
N THR A 170 -43.14 45.05 21.95
CA THR A 170 -44.24 45.03 22.89
C THR A 170 -45.49 44.55 22.17
N THR A 171 -45.56 43.24 21.93
CA THR A 171 -46.84 42.56 21.95
C THR A 171 -47.01 42.19 23.41
N VAL A 172 -47.99 42.78 24.08
CA VAL A 172 -48.32 42.49 25.48
C VAL A 172 -48.75 41.03 25.57
N ARG A 173 -47.76 40.13 25.67
CA ARG A 173 -47.94 38.73 25.98
C ARG A 173 -47.30 38.54 27.36
N PRO A 174 -48.01 37.90 28.31
CA PRO A 174 -47.54 37.77 29.68
C PRO A 174 -46.12 37.22 29.69
N ALA A 175 -45.27 37.80 30.55
CA ALA A 175 -43.87 37.43 30.69
C ALA A 175 -43.74 35.92 30.92
N ALA A 176 -43.41 35.20 29.85
CA ALA A 176 -43.08 33.79 29.93
C ALA A 176 -41.86 33.67 30.87
N THR A 177 -42.03 32.96 31.99
CA THR A 177 -40.93 32.66 32.88
C THR A 177 -40.18 31.49 32.27
N TRP A 178 -38.98 31.77 31.77
CA TRP A 178 -38.12 30.76 31.15
C TRP A 178 -37.32 30.04 32.22
N SER A 179 -37.25 28.71 32.12
CA SER A 179 -36.43 27.89 32.99
C SER A 179 -35.44 27.07 32.16
N LYS A 180 -34.22 26.96 32.66
CA LYS A 180 -33.16 26.18 32.03
C LYS A 180 -33.46 24.68 32.22
N ILE A 181 -33.39 23.91 31.15
CA ILE A 181 -33.62 22.45 31.21
C ILE A 181 -32.36 21.79 31.75
N ASN A 182 -32.50 21.00 32.82
CA ASN A 182 -31.38 20.35 33.48
C ASN A 182 -30.67 19.37 32.51
N GLY A 183 -29.34 19.45 32.44
CA GLY A 183 -28.51 18.60 31.56
C GLY A 183 -28.38 19.04 30.10
N SER A 184 -28.96 20.18 29.70
CA SER A 184 -28.88 20.66 28.30
C SER A 184 -27.59 21.42 27.95
N ASP A 185 -26.61 21.50 28.86
CA ASP A 185 -25.36 22.24 28.67
C ASP A 185 -24.33 21.41 27.91
N PHE A 186 -23.83 21.94 26.80
CA PHE A 186 -22.66 21.38 26.12
C PHE A 186 -21.75 22.50 25.59
N CYS A 187 -20.43 22.32 25.75
CA CYS A 187 -19.44 23.22 25.16
C CYS A 187 -19.22 22.80 23.70
N ILE A 188 -19.45 23.70 22.74
CA ILE A 188 -19.33 23.37 21.29
C ILE A 188 -17.97 23.80 20.71
N ASP A 189 -17.44 24.94 21.16
CA ASP A 189 -16.16 25.54 20.75
C ASP A 189 -15.65 26.47 21.87
N ASP A 190 -14.34 26.77 21.91
CA ASP A 190 -13.61 27.55 22.93
C ASP A 190 -14.49 28.61 23.63
N CYS A 191 -15.10 28.22 24.77
CA CYS A 191 -15.93 29.06 25.65
C CYS A 191 -17.38 29.39 25.24
N VAL A 192 -18.01 28.65 24.34
CA VAL A 192 -19.45 28.78 24.05
C VAL A 192 -20.23 27.61 24.66
N VAL A 193 -21.16 27.91 25.58
CA VAL A 193 -22.18 26.95 26.01
C VAL A 193 -23.44 27.15 25.20
N GLU A 194 -23.94 26.05 24.66
CA GLU A 194 -25.30 25.95 24.16
C GLU A 194 -26.16 25.21 25.17
N TYR A 195 -27.34 25.75 25.48
CA TYR A 195 -28.32 25.11 26.35
C TYR A 195 -29.75 25.44 25.93
N THR A 196 -30.70 24.62 26.40
CA THR A 196 -32.11 24.79 26.06
C THR A 196 -32.88 25.38 27.24
N GLU A 197 -33.71 26.39 26.96
CA GLU A 197 -34.67 26.96 27.91
C GLU A 197 -36.08 26.57 27.49
N GLN A 198 -36.96 26.33 28.47
CA GLN A 198 -38.38 26.07 28.26
C GLN A 198 -39.23 27.11 28.99
N ASP A 199 -40.26 27.63 28.33
CA ASP A 199 -41.25 28.49 28.97
C ASP A 199 -42.33 27.68 29.72
N ASN A 200 -43.15 28.38 30.49
CA ASN A 200 -44.30 27.83 31.20
C ASN A 200 -45.43 27.33 30.28
N LEU A 201 -45.31 27.47 28.96
CA LEU A 201 -46.23 26.96 27.94
C LEU A 201 -45.66 25.74 27.20
N GLY A 202 -44.45 25.31 27.56
CA GLY A 202 -43.77 24.15 26.98
C GLY A 202 -42.93 24.45 25.73
N HIS A 203 -42.83 25.68 25.26
CA HIS A 203 -41.98 26.03 24.12
C HIS A 203 -40.51 26.00 24.51
N THR A 204 -39.68 25.41 23.66
CA THR A 204 -38.24 25.34 23.84
C THR A 204 -37.51 26.30 22.92
N ARG A 205 -36.43 26.92 23.40
CA ARG A 205 -35.48 27.64 22.55
C ARG A 205 -34.05 27.30 22.93
N VAL A 206 -33.17 27.37 21.92
CA VAL A 206 -31.73 27.19 22.11
C VAL A 206 -31.10 28.55 22.44
N ARG A 207 -30.33 28.62 23.52
CA ARG A 207 -29.53 29.77 23.93
C ARG A 207 -28.06 29.45 23.79
N ARG A 208 -27.31 30.41 23.25
CA ARG A 208 -25.84 30.39 23.20
C ARG A 208 -25.29 31.48 24.10
N VAL A 209 -24.34 31.12 24.94
CA VAL A 209 -23.62 32.06 25.80
C VAL A 209 -22.12 31.92 25.54
N SER A 210 -21.52 32.99 25.04
CA SER A 210 -20.07 33.10 24.85
C SER A 210 -19.38 33.47 26.17
N ASN A 211 -18.09 33.14 26.29
CA ASN A 211 -17.27 33.42 27.48
C ASN A 211 -17.81 32.78 28.77
N TYR A 212 -18.39 31.59 28.66
CA TYR A 212 -18.91 30.90 29.85
C TYR A 212 -17.74 30.35 30.69
N ALA A 213 -17.54 30.94 31.87
CA ALA A 213 -16.41 30.63 32.76
C ALA A 213 -16.25 29.14 33.09
N LYS A 214 -17.33 28.36 33.06
CA LYS A 214 -17.26 26.90 33.27
C LYS A 214 -16.60 26.14 32.10
N CYS A 215 -16.67 26.68 30.88
CA CYS A 215 -15.97 26.14 29.70
C CYS A 215 -14.60 26.81 29.47
N CYS A 216 -14.25 27.88 30.20
CA CYS A 216 -12.92 28.50 30.17
C CYS A 216 -12.19 28.22 31.50
N PRO A 217 -11.53 27.06 31.68
CA PRO A 217 -10.59 26.92 32.78
C PRO A 217 -9.50 28.00 32.60
N ALA A 218 -9.31 28.85 33.61
CA ALA A 218 -8.21 29.79 33.60
C ALA A 218 -6.90 28.98 33.49
N GLU A 219 -6.13 29.18 32.42
CA GLU A 219 -4.77 28.68 32.33
C GLU A 219 -3.95 29.39 33.41
N ASN A 220 -3.45 28.61 34.39
CA ASN A 220 -2.48 29.06 35.40
C ASN A 220 -1.06 28.96 34.85
#